data_AF-A0A7X0F0R4-F1
#
_entry.id   AF-A0A7X0F0R4-F1
#
_cell.length_a   1.000
_cell.length_b   1.000
_cell.length_c   1.000
_cell.angle_alpha   90.00
_cell.angle_beta   90.00
_cell.angle_gamma   90.00
#
_symmetry.space_group_name_H-M   'P 1'
#
loop_
_entity.id
_entity.type
_entity.pdbx_description
1 polymer ?
#
loop_
_entity_poly.entity_id
_entity_poly.type
_entity_poly.pdbx_seq_one_letter_code
_entity_poly.pdbx_strand_id
1 'polypeptide(L)' 'MRPVPFELHVTVTGDSPHEIERAAYPVAQRFYGGDAEIDVLSAKAEPDPGAPGTFRATIVFRRIATHSE' A
#
# COMPACT_ATOMS: atom_id res chain seq x y z
N MET A 1 -3.25 -3.58 27.08
CA MET A 1 -3.19 -2.67 25.92
C MET A 1 -3.84 -3.38 24.74
N ARG A 2 -4.87 -2.81 24.11
CA ARG A 2 -5.26 -3.27 22.76
C ARG A 2 -4.14 -2.80 21.81
N PRO A 3 -3.57 -3.67 20.96
CA PRO A 3 -2.62 -3.21 19.96
C PRO A 3 -3.31 -2.18 19.07
N VAL A 4 -2.69 -1.01 18.91
CA VAL A 4 -3.14 -0.02 17.91
C VAL A 4 -2.93 -0.68 16.54
N PRO A 5 -3.96 -0.76 15.68
CA PRO A 5 -3.77 -1.31 14.34
C PRO A 5 -2.68 -0.52 13.63
N PHE A 6 -1.60 -1.19 13.22
CA PHE A 6 -0.49 -0.54 12.55
C PHE A 6 -0.82 -0.40 11.06
N GLU A 7 -1.06 0.83 10.62
CA GLU A 7 -1.30 1.17 9.22
C GLU A 7 0.04 1.42 8.50
N LEU A 8 0.17 0.88 7.28
CA LEU A 8 1.35 1.06 6.46
C LEU A 8 1.04 2.03 5.32
N HIS A 9 1.77 3.13 5.27
CA HIS A 9 1.70 4.10 4.18
C HIS A 9 2.78 3.77 3.14
N VAL A 10 2.36 3.45 1.92
CA VAL A 10 3.27 3.15 0.81
C VAL A 10 3.11 4.23 -0.24
N THR A 11 4.21 4.91 -0.57
CA THR A 11 4.25 5.86 -1.68
C THR A 11 5.00 5.25 -2.86
N VAL A 12 4.37 5.23 -4.03
CA VAL A 12 4.92 4.74 -5.28
C VAL A 12 4.64 5.72 -6.41
N THR A 13 5.39 5.60 -7.49
CA THR A 13 5.14 6.31 -8.75
C THR A 13 4.69 5.32 -9.80
N GLY A 14 3.73 5.70 -10.65
CA GLY A 14 3.32 4.91 -11.80
C GLY A 14 2.42 5.71 -12.74
N ASP A 15 2.32 5.28 -13.99
CA ASP A 15 1.52 5.92 -15.03
C ASP A 15 0.08 5.37 -15.13
N SER A 16 -0.20 4.28 -14.42
CA SER A 16 -1.47 3.57 -14.46
C SER A 16 -1.81 2.93 -13.11
N PRO A 17 -3.11 2.69 -12.82
CA PRO A 17 -3.52 2.01 -11.60
C PRO A 17 -2.84 0.64 -11.41
N HIS A 18 -2.71 -0.13 -12.50
CA HIS A 18 -2.09 -1.46 -12.47
C HIS A 18 -0.61 -1.42 -12.10
N GLU A 19 0.14 -0.43 -12.59
CA GLU A 19 1.55 -0.25 -12.23
C GLU A 19 1.69 0.15 -10.75
N ILE A 20 0.85 1.09 -10.29
CA ILE A 20 0.80 1.54 -8.90
C ILE A 20 0.52 0.35 -7.96
N GLU A 21 -0.46 -0.49 -8.28
CA GLU A 21 -0.78 -1.69 -7.51
C GLU A 21 0.38 -2.69 -7.49
N ARG A 22 0.95 -2.99 -8.67
CA ARG A 22 2.08 -3.90 -8.81
C ARG A 22 3.31 -3.44 -8.01
N ALA A 23 3.49 -2.13 -7.85
CA ALA A 23 4.57 -1.57 -7.04
C ALA A 23 4.25 -1.57 -5.53
N ALA A 24 3.01 -1.27 -5.15
CA ALA A 24 2.64 -1.04 -3.74
C ALA A 24 2.36 -2.33 -2.95
N TYR A 25 1.64 -3.29 -3.54
CA TYR A 25 1.26 -4.52 -2.85
C TYR A 25 2.45 -5.36 -2.36
N PRO A 26 3.54 -5.54 -3.14
CA PRO A 26 4.71 -6.29 -2.65
C PRO A 26 5.37 -5.65 -1.43
N VAL A 27 5.33 -4.31 -1.30
CA VAL A 27 5.83 -3.60 -0.11
C VAL A 27 4.97 -3.94 1.10
N ALA A 28 3.65 -3.92 0.96
CA ALA A 28 2.72 -4.26 2.02
C ALA A 28 2.85 -5.73 2.45
N GLN A 29 2.93 -6.66 1.49
CA GLN A 29 3.15 -8.09 1.75
C GLN A 29 4.48 -8.35 2.47
N ARG A 30 5.57 -7.69 2.05
CA ARG A 30 6.86 -7.84 2.73
C ARG A 30 6.84 -7.30 4.16
N PHE A 31 6.08 -6.24 4.40
CA PHE A 31 5.96 -5.63 5.72
C PHE A 31 5.11 -6.47 6.68
N TYR A 32 3.94 -6.94 6.23
CA TYR A 32 2.99 -7.67 7.09
C TYR A 32 3.21 -9.19 7.14
N GLY A 33 3.94 -9.75 6.17
CA GLY A 33 4.07 -11.20 5.92
C GLY A 33 3.41 -11.58 4.59
N GLY A 34 4.04 -12.48 3.83
CA GLY A 34 3.56 -12.87 2.49
C GLY A 34 2.21 -13.61 2.51
N ASP A 35 1.82 -14.12 3.66
CA ASP A 35 0.55 -14.78 3.98
C ASP A 35 -0.44 -13.85 4.71
N ALA A 36 -0.07 -12.60 4.96
CA ALA A 36 -0.94 -11.66 5.65
C ALA A 36 -2.11 -11.24 4.76
N GLU A 37 -3.30 -11.27 5.34
CA GLU A 37 -4.48 -10.64 4.73
C GLU A 37 -4.40 -9.12 4.92
N ILE A 38 -4.43 -8.38 3.81
CA ILE A 38 -4.19 -6.94 3.76
C ILE A 38 -5.40 -6.26 3.11
N ASP A 39 -5.91 -5.23 3.77
CA ASP A 39 -6.91 -4.29 3.25
C ASP A 39 -6.24 -3.01 2.75
N VAL A 40 -6.86 -2.37 1.76
CA VAL A 40 -6.57 -0.98 1.38
C VAL A 40 -7.59 -0.06 2.06
N LEU A 41 -7.11 0.85 2.91
CA LEU A 41 -7.94 1.85 3.59
C LEU A 41 -8.12 3.12 2.76
N SER A 42 -7.08 3.51 2.03
CA SER A 42 -7.09 4.71 1.20
C SER A 42 -6.08 4.58 0.08
N ALA A 43 -6.42 5.11 -1.09
CA ALA A 43 -5.50 5.30 -2.21
C ALA A 43 -5.72 6.71 -2.76
N LYS A 44 -4.66 7.52 -2.73
CA LYS A 44 -4.66 8.86 -3.32
C LYS A 44 -3.53 8.97 -4.31
N ALA A 45 -3.82 9.50 -5.50
CA ALA A 45 -2.83 9.72 -6.53
C ALA A 45 -2.86 11.20 -6.94
N GLU A 46 -1.66 11.78 -7.06
CA GLU A 46 -1.44 13.15 -7.50
C GLU A 46 -0.45 13.13 -8.67
N PRO A 47 -0.56 14.03 -9.66
CA PRO A 47 0.44 14.12 -10.72
C PRO A 47 1.84 14.31 -10.15
N ASP A 48 2.83 13.58 -10.67
CA ASP A 48 4.22 13.73 -10.24
C ASP A 48 4.84 14.98 -10.89
N PRO A 49 5.26 15.99 -10.11
CA PRO A 49 5.89 17.18 -10.67
C PRO A 49 7.25 16.91 -11.34
N GLY A 50 7.91 15.80 -11.00
CA GLY A 50 9.22 15.41 -11.54
C GLY A 50 9.14 14.51 -12.78
N ALA A 51 7.97 13.96 -13.09
CA ALA A 51 7.80 12.98 -14.17
C ALA A 51 6.45 13.17 -14.88
N PRO A 52 6.40 14.01 -15.94
CA PRO A 52 5.18 14.25 -16.70
C PRO A 52 4.54 12.95 -17.19
N GLY A 53 3.23 12.82 -16.99
CA GLY A 53 2.47 11.62 -17.37
C GLY A 53 2.46 10.51 -16.32
N THR A 54 3.15 10.70 -15.19
CA THR A 54 3.10 9.76 -14.06
C THR A 54 2.38 10.36 -12.87
N PHE A 55 1.94 9.49 -11.97
CA PHE A 55 1.31 9.85 -10.71
C PHE A 55 2.16 9.37 -9.55
N ARG A 56 2.25 10.20 -8.51
CA ARG A 56 2.72 9.80 -7.19
C ARG A 56 1.50 9.36 -6.38
N ALA A 57 1.39 8.07 -6.10
CA ALA A 57 0.31 7.47 -5.34
C ALA A 57 0.75 7.15 -3.92
N THR A 58 -0.10 7.45 -2.94
CA THR A 58 0.04 7.00 -1.55
C THR A 58 -1.12 6.08 -1.22
N ILE A 59 -0.80 4.84 -0.84
CA ILE A 59 -1.76 3.81 -0.46
C ILE A 59 -1.56 3.49 1.01
N VAL A 60 -2.66 3.47 1.76
CA VAL A 60 -2.69 3.10 3.18
C VAL A 60 -3.21 1.69 3.30
N PHE A 61 -2.37 0.79 3.79
CA PHE A 61 -2.68 -0.60 4.01
C PHE A 61 -2.91 -0.87 5.50
N ARG A 62 -3.74 -1.88 5.77
CA ARG A 62 -3.95 -2.42 7.12
C ARG A 62 -3.97 -3.93 7.06
N ARG A 63 -3.35 -4.58 8.05
CA ARG A 63 -3.51 -6.03 8.25
C ARG A 63 -4.85 -6.35 8.90
N ILE A 64 -5.59 -7.31 8.34
CA ILE A 64 -6.94 -7.69 8.81
C ILE A 64 -6.87 -8.75 9.91
N ALA A 65 -6.01 -9.77 9.77
CA ALA A 65 -5.80 -10.79 10.78
C ALA A 65 -4.41 -11.45 10.69
N THR A 66 -3.93 -11.97 11.82
CA THR A 66 -3.04 -13.13 11.88
C THR A 66 -3.97 -14.35 11.87
N HIS A 67 -3.76 -15.35 11.02
CA HIS A 67 -4.26 -16.67 11.38
C HIS A 67 -3.64 -16.99 12.75
N SER A 68 -4.47 -17.03 13.78
CA SER A 68 -4.06 -17.51 15.10
C SER A 68 -4.01 -19.02 14.97
N GLU A 69 -2.81 -19.58 14.89
CA GLU A 69 -2.58 -20.97 15.30
C GLU A 69 -2.56 -21.06 16.83
#